data_AF-A0A0D6KHP1-F1
#
_entry.id   AF-A0A0D6KHP1-F1
#
_cell.length_a   1.000
_cell.length_b   1.000
_cell.length_c   1.000
_cell.angle_alpha   90.00
_cell.angle_beta   90.00
_cell.angle_gamma   90.00
#
_symmetry.space_group_name_H-M   'P 1'
#
loop_
_entity.id
_entity.type
_entity.pdbx_description
1 polymer ?
#
loop_
_entity_poly.entity_id
_entity_poly.type
_entity_poly.pdbx_seq_one_letter_code
_entity_poly.pdbx_strand_id
1 'polypeptide(L)'
;MASWESLGEPTVSNSWQQFPSSFGDTFRITTTIQNQDDWDKWKFRSAAYLRFIYGDGSASTNYYIRVLSIPTVYVFAVPNDLRNPTFSLRTPEIIRASRYLPLTPNDMFAAWKFKLEKLID
;
A
#
# COMPACT_ATOMS: atom_id res chain seq x y z
N MET A 1 15.23 14.25 13.64
CA MET A 1 13.93 13.97 12.99
C MET A 1 14.15 12.81 12.02
N ALA A 2 13.22 11.87 11.95
CA ALA A 2 13.27 10.78 10.98
C ALA A 2 13.12 11.32 9.54
N SER A 3 14.02 10.93 8.64
CA SER A 3 13.99 11.31 7.22
C SER A 3 13.28 10.23 6.39
N TRP A 4 12.46 10.63 5.40
CA TRP A 4 11.66 9.69 4.62
C TRP A 4 11.90 9.86 3.12
N GLU A 5 12.15 8.75 2.41
CA GLU A 5 12.29 8.71 0.95
C GLU A 5 10.97 8.27 0.31
N SER A 6 10.49 9.02 -0.69
CA SER A 6 9.30 8.65 -1.46
C SER A 6 9.65 7.62 -2.52
N LEU A 7 8.95 6.49 -2.51
CA LEU A 7 9.11 5.42 -3.50
C LEU A 7 8.11 5.50 -4.64
N GLY A 8 7.01 6.24 -4.45
CA GLY A 8 6.01 6.50 -5.48
C GLY A 8 4.67 6.90 -4.91
N GLU A 9 3.80 7.41 -5.80
CA GLU A 9 2.43 7.81 -5.47
C GLU A 9 1.44 7.40 -6.59
N PRO A 10 1.26 6.09 -6.85
CA PRO A 10 0.30 5.63 -7.85
C PRO A 10 -1.16 5.88 -7.41
N THR A 11 -2.03 6.10 -8.39
CA THR A 11 -3.48 5.84 -8.21
C THR A 11 -3.70 4.34 -8.16
N VAL A 12 -4.46 3.86 -7.16
CA VAL A 12 -4.60 2.43 -6.90
C VAL A 12 -5.57 1.75 -7.88
N SER A 13 -5.11 0.66 -8.48
CA SER A 13 -5.83 -0.11 -9.51
C SER A 13 -6.14 -1.55 -9.07
N ASN A 14 -6.87 -2.27 -9.91
CA ASN A 14 -7.20 -3.69 -9.70
C ASN A 14 -6.11 -4.66 -10.17
N SER A 15 -4.97 -4.16 -10.59
CA SER A 15 -3.78 -4.96 -10.85
C SER A 15 -2.73 -4.65 -9.80
N TRP A 16 -1.89 -5.64 -9.48
CA TRP A 16 -0.74 -5.40 -8.62
C TRP A 16 0.21 -4.40 -9.30
N GLN A 17 0.47 -3.30 -8.61
CA GLN A 17 1.39 -2.25 -9.03
C GLN A 17 2.64 -2.34 -8.18
N GLN A 18 3.78 -2.60 -8.82
CA GLN A 18 5.08 -2.67 -8.16
C GLN A 18 5.69 -1.28 -8.00
N PHE A 19 6.38 -1.01 -6.89
CA PHE A 19 7.21 0.20 -6.78
C PHE A 19 8.67 -0.14 -7.12
N PRO A 20 9.41 0.75 -7.80
CA PRO A 20 10.71 0.43 -8.37
C PRO A 20 11.88 0.43 -7.36
N SER A 21 11.64 0.14 -6.08
CA SER A 21 12.66 0.28 -5.04
C SER A 21 12.54 -0.77 -3.94
N SER A 22 13.69 -1.10 -3.34
CA SER A 22 13.77 -1.94 -2.15
C SER A 22 13.43 -1.14 -0.89
N PHE A 23 12.75 -1.81 0.04
CA PHE A 23 12.36 -1.25 1.32
C PHE A 23 13.40 -1.47 2.43
N GLY A 24 13.46 -0.51 3.37
CA GLY A 24 14.07 -0.68 4.69
C GLY A 24 13.08 -1.24 5.71
N ASP A 25 13.45 -1.26 7.00
CA ASP A 25 12.69 -1.92 8.07
C ASP A 25 11.38 -1.23 8.48
N THR A 26 11.26 0.05 8.16
CA THR A 26 10.09 0.86 8.51
C THR A 26 9.60 1.63 7.30
N PHE A 27 8.28 1.64 7.13
CA PHE A 27 7.62 2.31 6.03
C PHE A 27 6.46 3.16 6.50
N ARG A 28 6.17 4.17 5.69
CA ARG A 28 5.06 5.10 5.87
C ARG A 28 4.19 5.09 4.64
N ILE A 29 2.90 5.06 4.86
CA ILE A 29 1.87 5.12 3.83
C ILE A 29 1.08 6.39 4.04
N THR A 30 0.82 7.13 2.97
CA THR A 30 -0.18 8.21 2.97
C THR A 30 -1.25 7.91 1.94
N THR A 31 -2.52 7.90 2.35
CA THR A 31 -3.66 7.72 1.42
C THR A 31 -4.34 9.06 1.18
N THR A 32 -4.50 9.47 -0.08
CA THR A 32 -5.07 10.78 -0.44
C THR A 32 -6.23 10.62 -1.43
N ILE A 33 -7.41 11.13 -1.09
CA ILE A 33 -8.59 11.08 -1.97
C ILE A 33 -8.41 12.07 -3.13
N GLN A 34 -8.72 11.64 -4.36
CA GLN A 34 -8.61 12.51 -5.55
C GLN A 34 -9.93 13.23 -5.89
N ASN A 35 -11.07 12.63 -5.56
CA ASN A 35 -12.39 13.19 -5.79
C ASN A 35 -13.32 12.85 -4.61
N GLN A 36 -13.85 13.88 -3.96
CA GLN A 36 -14.69 13.73 -2.76
C GLN A 36 -16.09 13.20 -3.07
N ASP A 37 -16.71 13.63 -4.17
CA ASP A 37 -18.05 13.17 -4.57
C ASP A 37 -18.08 11.68 -4.92
N ASP A 38 -17.01 11.21 -5.58
CA ASP A 38 -16.79 9.80 -5.91
C ASP A 38 -16.49 8.98 -4.65
N TRP A 39 -15.68 9.54 -3.74
CA TRP A 39 -15.42 8.95 -2.43
C TRP A 39 -16.70 8.74 -1.62
N ASP A 40 -17.57 9.73 -1.51
CA ASP A 40 -18.78 9.60 -0.70
C ASP A 40 -19.76 8.55 -1.23
N LYS A 41 -19.74 8.28 -2.54
CA LYS A 41 -20.51 7.19 -3.17
C LYS A 41 -19.89 5.82 -2.90
N TRP A 42 -18.56 5.70 -2.96
CA TRP A 42 -17.88 4.40 -3.05
C TRP A 42 -16.94 4.05 -1.88
N LYS A 43 -16.81 4.90 -0.85
CA LYS A 43 -15.88 4.73 0.28
C LYS A 43 -15.96 3.40 1.02
N PHE A 44 -17.14 2.77 1.06
CA PHE A 44 -17.30 1.48 1.71
C PHE A 44 -16.49 0.38 0.99
N ARG A 45 -16.32 0.50 -0.31
CA ARG A 45 -15.58 -0.47 -1.11
C ARG A 45 -14.10 -0.11 -1.22
N SER A 46 -13.72 1.14 -1.00
CA SER A 46 -12.35 1.62 -1.24
C SER A 46 -11.35 1.29 -0.13
N ALA A 47 -10.50 0.29 -0.37
CA ALA A 47 -9.30 -0.03 0.40
C ALA A 47 -8.17 -0.54 -0.52
N ALA A 48 -7.03 -0.92 0.08
CA ALA A 48 -5.96 -1.59 -0.65
C ALA A 48 -5.35 -2.75 0.15
N TYR A 49 -4.76 -3.69 -0.57
CA TYR A 49 -3.77 -4.61 -0.01
C TYR A 49 -2.39 -4.15 -0.43
N LEU A 50 -1.49 -4.10 0.53
CA LEU A 50 -0.05 -3.99 0.32
C LEU A 50 0.58 -5.35 0.62
N ARG A 51 1.58 -5.76 -0.15
CA ARG A 51 2.46 -6.88 0.18
C ARG A 51 3.89 -6.56 -0.24
N PHE A 52 4.84 -7.34 0.25
CA PHE A 52 6.25 -7.23 -0.17
C PHE A 52 6.66 -8.50 -0.90
N ILE A 53 7.34 -8.35 -2.03
CA ILE A 53 7.95 -9.44 -2.79
C ILE A 53 9.42 -9.57 -2.39
N TYR A 54 9.85 -10.83 -2.31
CA TYR A 54 11.12 -11.29 -1.74
C TYR A 54 12.10 -11.60 -2.87
N GLY A 55 13.40 -11.67 -2.53
CA GLY A 55 14.42 -12.05 -3.52
C GLY A 55 14.24 -13.47 -4.09
N ASP A 56 13.57 -14.35 -3.37
CA ASP A 56 13.23 -15.71 -3.80
C ASP A 56 11.91 -15.82 -4.59
N GLY A 57 11.23 -14.68 -4.82
CA GLY A 57 9.94 -14.62 -5.51
C GLY A 57 8.73 -14.91 -4.63
N SER A 58 8.92 -15.24 -3.34
CA SER A 58 7.81 -15.34 -2.39
C SER A 58 7.21 -13.97 -2.08
N ALA A 59 6.06 -13.94 -1.41
CA ALA A 59 5.33 -12.72 -1.06
C ALA A 59 4.89 -12.75 0.41
N SER A 60 4.82 -11.57 1.02
CA SER A 60 4.43 -11.45 2.43
C SER A 60 2.94 -11.68 2.57
N THR A 61 2.47 -11.81 3.82
CA THR A 61 1.05 -11.64 4.09
C THR A 61 0.59 -10.25 3.63
N ASN A 62 -0.64 -10.16 3.14
CA ASN A 62 -1.24 -8.90 2.71
C ASN A 62 -1.55 -8.01 3.92
N TYR A 63 -1.07 -6.77 3.91
CA TYR A 63 -1.50 -5.72 4.83
C TYR A 63 -2.73 -5.04 4.25
N TYR A 64 -3.84 -5.13 4.97
CA TYR A 64 -5.04 -4.38 4.61
C TYR A 64 -4.87 -2.91 5.02
N ILE A 65 -4.91 -2.03 4.04
CA ILE A 65 -4.84 -0.58 4.23
C ILE A 65 -6.24 -0.01 4.07
N ARG A 66 -6.80 0.44 5.18
CA ARG A 66 -8.07 1.16 5.20
C ARG A 66 -7.84 2.59 4.70
N VAL A 67 -8.66 3.02 3.74
CA VAL A 67 -8.66 4.41 3.28
C VAL A 67 -9.75 5.19 4.01
N LEU A 68 -9.44 6.40 4.44
CA LEU A 68 -10.35 7.30 5.14
C LEU A 68 -10.59 8.56 4.28
N SER A 69 -11.66 9.30 4.57
CA SER A 69 -12.00 10.54 3.85
C SER A 69 -10.97 11.66 4.03
N ILE A 70 -10.07 11.53 5.00
CA ILE A 70 -9.00 12.49 5.27
C ILE A 70 -7.64 11.86 4.93
N PRO A 71 -6.67 12.66 4.45
CA PRO A 71 -5.30 12.19 4.28
C PRO A 71 -4.80 11.56 5.57
N THR A 72 -4.51 10.27 5.51
CA THR A 72 -4.15 9.49 6.70
C THR A 72 -2.78 8.89 6.49
N VAL A 73 -1.93 9.09 7.49
CA VAL A 73 -0.58 8.55 7.54
C VAL A 73 -0.57 7.32 8.43
N TYR A 74 -0.09 6.21 7.89
CA TYR A 74 0.14 4.99 8.64
C TYR A 74 1.64 4.69 8.67
N VAL A 75 2.16 4.35 9.84
CA VAL A 75 3.55 3.91 10.00
C VAL A 75 3.53 2.45 10.39
N PHE A 76 4.27 1.64 9.65
CA PHE A 76 4.35 0.21 9.85
C PHE A 76 5.80 -0.24 9.89
N ALA A 77 6.08 -1.15 10.81
CA ALA A 77 7.29 -1.94 10.76
C ALA A 77 7.09 -3.11 9.78
N VAL A 78 8.10 -3.44 9.01
CA VAL A 78 8.12 -4.70 8.27
C VAL A 78 8.14 -5.84 9.31
N PRO A 79 7.27 -6.87 9.21
CA PRO A 79 7.19 -7.94 10.19
C PRO A 79 8.51 -8.67 10.40
N ASN A 80 8.69 -9.19 11.62
CA ASN A 80 9.94 -9.80 12.05
C ASN A 80 10.37 -10.99 11.18
N ASP A 81 9.42 -11.79 10.69
CA ASP A 81 9.71 -12.91 9.78
C ASP A 81 10.39 -12.45 8.48
N LEU A 82 10.30 -11.15 8.16
CA LEU A 82 10.80 -10.55 6.92
C LEU A 82 12.15 -9.86 7.11
N ARG A 83 12.62 -9.74 8.36
CA ARG A 83 13.92 -9.18 8.75
C ARG A 83 15.05 -10.20 8.69
N ASN A 84 14.73 -11.45 8.33
CA ASN A 84 15.74 -12.48 8.15
C ASN A 84 16.53 -12.22 6.85
N PRO A 85 17.87 -12.02 6.93
CA PRO A 85 18.71 -11.69 5.77
C PRO A 85 18.75 -12.77 4.68
N THR A 86 18.28 -13.99 4.94
CA THR A 86 18.14 -15.02 3.88
C THR A 86 17.06 -14.69 2.84
N PHE A 87 16.24 -13.67 3.09
CA PHE A 87 15.00 -13.35 2.34
C PHE A 87 14.95 -11.95 1.71
N SER A 88 16.05 -11.18 1.73
CA SER A 88 15.99 -9.73 1.48
C SER A 88 16.26 -9.29 0.03
N LEU A 89 15.18 -9.17 -0.74
CA LEU A 89 14.87 -8.01 -1.60
C LEU A 89 13.41 -7.65 -1.28
N ARG A 90 13.02 -6.37 -1.18
CA ARG A 90 11.71 -5.96 -0.64
C ARG A 90 11.00 -5.00 -1.59
N THR A 91 10.59 -5.51 -2.74
CA THR A 91 9.81 -4.76 -3.73
C THR A 91 8.35 -4.73 -3.27
N PRO A 92 7.79 -3.58 -2.93
CA PRO A 92 6.41 -3.47 -2.47
C PRO A 92 5.46 -3.56 -3.67
N GLU A 93 4.29 -4.14 -3.43
CA GLU A 93 3.20 -4.17 -4.41
C GLU A 93 1.90 -3.76 -3.76
N ILE A 94 1.12 -2.97 -4.49
CA ILE A 94 -0.21 -2.56 -4.07
C ILE A 94 -1.27 -3.00 -5.06
N ILE A 95 -2.43 -3.39 -4.55
CA ILE A 95 -3.65 -3.61 -5.33
C ILE A 95 -4.84 -3.07 -4.55
N ARG A 96 -5.90 -2.72 -5.28
CA ARG A 96 -7.18 -2.34 -4.70
C ARG A 96 -7.82 -3.52 -3.97
N ALA A 97 -8.47 -3.21 -2.85
CA ALA A 97 -9.17 -4.17 -2.02
C ALA A 97 -10.55 -3.64 -1.62
N SER A 98 -11.48 -4.56 -1.34
CA SER A 98 -12.74 -4.26 -0.66
C SER A 98 -12.90 -5.20 0.52
N ARG A 99 -13.33 -4.68 1.67
CA ARG A 99 -13.69 -5.52 2.83
C ARG A 99 -14.98 -6.31 2.60
N TYR A 100 -15.79 -5.93 1.61
CA TYR A 100 -17.14 -6.46 1.41
C TYR A 100 -17.23 -7.53 0.31
N LEU A 101 -16.15 -7.75 -0.47
CA LEU A 101 -16.16 -8.68 -1.59
C LEU A 101 -14.88 -9.53 -1.61
N PRO A 102 -14.96 -10.84 -1.89
CA PRO A 102 -13.78 -11.72 -1.98
C PRO A 102 -12.93 -11.45 -3.24
N LEU A 103 -13.51 -10.83 -4.27
CA LEU A 103 -12.84 -10.36 -5.48
C LEU A 103 -13.15 -8.88 -5.67
N THR A 104 -12.17 -8.10 -6.12
CA THR A 104 -12.30 -6.64 -6.29
C THR A 104 -12.75 -6.32 -7.73
N PRO A 105 -14.02 -5.95 -7.98
CA PRO A 105 -14.47 -5.52 -9.31
C PRO A 105 -13.88 -4.15 -9.69
N ASN A 106 -13.83 -3.81 -10.98
CA ASN A 106 -13.30 -2.51 -11.46
C ASN A 106 -14.22 -1.33 -11.10
N ASP A 107 -15.51 -1.59 -11.08
CA ASP A 107 -16.53 -0.57 -10.91
C ASP A 107 -16.78 -0.28 -9.43
N MET A 108 -17.30 0.92 -9.15
CA MET A 108 -17.78 1.29 -7.82
C MET A 108 -16.68 1.42 -6.75
N PHE A 109 -15.50 1.93 -7.14
CA PHE A 109 -14.43 2.33 -6.22
C PHE A 109 -14.08 3.78 -6.44
N ALA A 110 -13.81 4.46 -5.34
CA ALA A 110 -13.36 5.83 -5.40
C ALA A 110 -11.93 5.93 -5.95
N ALA A 111 -11.62 6.97 -6.70
CA ALA A 111 -10.24 7.27 -7.10
C ALA A 111 -9.44 7.92 -5.93
N TRP A 112 -8.30 7.33 -5.60
CA TRP A 112 -7.41 7.81 -4.55
C TRP A 112 -5.95 7.38 -4.83
N LYS A 113 -5.02 8.12 -4.22
CA LYS A 113 -3.57 7.96 -4.33
C LYS A 113 -3.00 7.26 -3.11
N PHE A 114 -2.02 6.39 -3.35
CA PHE A 114 -1.25 5.74 -2.31
C PHE A 114 0.20 6.19 -2.40
N LYS A 115 0.64 7.03 -1.47
CA LYS A 115 2.05 7.40 -1.35
C LYS A 115 2.74 6.40 -0.43
N LEU A 116 3.84 5.85 -0.92
CA LEU A 116 4.65 4.89 -0.17
C LEU A 116 6.04 5.47 0.07
N GLU A 117 6.47 5.49 1.32
CA GLU A 117 7.74 6.07 1.75
C GLU A 117 8.50 5.11 2.67
N LYS A 118 9.83 5.11 2.58
CA LYS A 118 10.71 4.36 3.49
C LYS A 118 11.48 5.30 4.41
N LEU A 119 11.75 4.83 5.61
CA LEU A 119 12.65 5.52 6.53
C LEU A 119 14.08 5.49 5.96
N ILE A 120 14.76 6.63 5.99
CA ILE A 120 16.17 6.78 5.66
C ILE A 120 16.90 6.99 6.99
N ASP A 121 17.94 6.19 7.21
CA ASP A 121 18.91 6.38 8.30
C ASP A 121 19.94 7.45 7.94
#